data_AF-A0A0P1F409-F1
#
_entry.id   AF-A0A0P1F409-F1
#
_cell.length_a   1.000
_cell.length_b   1.000
_cell.length_c   1.000
_cell.angle_alpha   90.00
_cell.angle_beta   90.00
_cell.angle_gamma   90.00
#
_symmetry.space_group_name_H-M   'P 1'
#
loop_
_entity.id
_entity.type
_entity.pdbx_description
1 polymer ?
#
loop_
_entity_poly.entity_id
_entity_poly.type
_entity_poly.pdbx_seq_one_letter_code
_entity_poly.pdbx_strand_id
1 'polypeptide(L)'
;MHILSGPNRDEFLAVPQLIRFDYSAGRDGQEPTLLIKGSTLLIKYIVLGARMQLAFASCEGRLLYALRVFDDENDGGILWSVAERQEELDAIRGLAQAQPMVAFLFNEIAVNVAWNDYPPIETAERLINLSQGSSLGDVDHRAVKGKAAKLLDKLGSSDGANVDWMILEIGGKNDWKPIRNHFITAAANSSLIDVFDQDEGNQQEQIGIWLTDSLHPSGAYHSPQRPYKKNETRELTDILLSYDYGATLVESKTLSILARERLPSRPKLQRDVSSHIDKAFKQLRGGIRKLKEGEEITDRDGKVLSITRDKPAHAIVLIPDLDLIEDPQKYGLEFIKSFMAETGGFPHLLDISELLRVVQAAEMMAARGETTTPMMAFDYYLIERAKKAANAGTLCIEVLLRFVEE
;
A
#
# COMPACT_ATOMS: atom_id res chain seq x y z
N MET A 1 4.23 6.56 -19.42
CA MET A 1 4.76 5.83 -18.25
C MET A 1 5.86 6.67 -17.66
N HIS A 2 5.82 6.91 -16.36
CA HIS A 2 6.90 7.60 -15.64
C HIS A 2 7.75 6.57 -14.90
N ILE A 3 9.06 6.67 -15.03
CA ILE A 3 10.04 5.85 -14.30
C ILE A 3 10.65 6.75 -13.23
N LEU A 4 10.48 6.39 -11.96
CA LEU A 4 11.02 7.16 -10.85
C LEU A 4 12.55 7.24 -10.96
N SER A 5 13.11 8.41 -10.70
CA SER A 5 14.54 8.57 -10.44
C SER A 5 14.96 7.69 -9.24
N GLY A 6 16.24 7.32 -9.15
CA GLY A 6 16.76 6.51 -8.03
C GLY A 6 16.31 7.02 -6.65
N PRO A 7 16.54 8.31 -6.32
CA PRO A 7 16.09 8.89 -5.05
C PRO A 7 14.58 8.82 -4.85
N ASN A 8 13.77 9.13 -5.88
CA ASN A 8 12.31 9.04 -5.77
C ASN A 8 11.87 7.59 -5.57
N ARG A 9 12.52 6.62 -6.21
CA ARG A 9 12.18 5.20 -6.06
C ARG A 9 12.45 4.72 -4.64
N ASP A 10 13.60 5.07 -4.07
CA ASP A 10 13.96 4.68 -2.71
C ASP A 10 13.01 5.32 -1.70
N GLU A 11 12.69 6.60 -1.86
CA GLU A 11 11.70 7.28 -1.02
C GLU A 11 10.31 6.66 -1.16
N PHE A 12 9.84 6.44 -2.39
CA PHE A 12 8.54 5.85 -2.64
C PHE A 12 8.45 4.44 -2.06
N LEU A 13 9.53 3.68 -1.98
CA LEU A 13 9.51 2.37 -1.31
C LEU A 13 9.59 2.47 0.22
N ALA A 14 10.09 3.58 0.77
CA ALA A 14 10.30 3.76 2.21
C ALA A 14 9.06 4.29 2.97
N VAL A 15 8.15 4.98 2.31
CA VAL A 15 6.96 5.58 2.94
C VAL A 15 5.66 5.05 2.33
N PRO A 16 4.55 4.93 3.09
CA PRO A 16 3.33 4.31 2.58
C PRO A 16 2.66 5.17 1.49
N GLN A 17 2.62 6.48 1.71
CA GLN A 17 2.00 7.45 0.81
C GLN A 17 2.80 8.75 0.85
N LEU A 18 2.91 9.43 -0.29
CA LEU A 18 3.49 10.77 -0.40
C LEU A 18 3.11 11.42 -1.73
N ILE A 19 3.44 12.70 -1.87
CA ILE A 19 3.47 13.36 -3.18
C ILE A 19 4.83 13.98 -3.44
N ARG A 20 5.27 14.05 -4.69
CA ARG A 20 6.45 14.82 -5.10
C ARG A 20 6.15 15.63 -6.33
N PHE A 21 6.64 16.87 -6.35
CA PHE A 21 6.84 17.57 -7.61
C PHE A 21 8.14 17.12 -8.25
N ASP A 22 8.17 17.13 -9.57
CA ASP A 22 9.37 16.89 -10.36
C ASP A 22 9.28 17.73 -11.64
N TYR A 23 10.43 18.14 -12.17
CA TYR A 23 10.51 18.82 -13.46
C TYR A 23 11.15 17.84 -14.42
N SER A 24 10.30 17.07 -15.08
CA SER A 24 10.68 15.85 -15.79
C SER A 24 10.65 16.04 -17.30
N ALA A 25 11.48 15.27 -18.00
CA ALA A 25 11.47 15.23 -19.45
C ALA A 25 10.16 14.60 -19.96
N GLY A 26 9.31 15.44 -20.52
CA GLY A 26 8.07 15.11 -21.21
C GLY A 26 8.25 15.01 -22.73
N ARG A 27 7.12 15.07 -23.45
CA ARG A 27 7.11 14.99 -24.92
C ARG A 27 7.77 16.19 -25.59
N ASP A 28 7.52 17.39 -25.06
CA ASP A 28 7.89 18.67 -25.69
C ASP A 28 8.99 19.43 -24.92
N GLY A 29 9.70 18.73 -24.03
CA GLY A 29 10.74 19.30 -23.19
C GLY A 29 10.50 18.97 -21.71
N GLN A 30 11.05 19.80 -20.83
CA GLN A 30 10.80 19.67 -19.39
C GLN A 30 9.39 20.17 -19.07
N GLU A 31 8.64 19.43 -18.25
CA GLU A 31 7.29 19.79 -17.84
C GLU A 31 7.06 19.57 -16.33
N PRO A 32 6.23 20.42 -15.69
CA PRO A 32 5.80 20.20 -14.32
C PRO A 32 5.12 18.83 -14.17
N THR A 33 5.65 18.03 -13.26
CA THR A 33 5.19 16.67 -13.02
C THR A 33 4.80 16.50 -11.55
N LEU A 34 3.62 15.93 -11.31
CA LEU A 34 3.13 15.57 -9.99
C LEU A 34 3.13 14.05 -9.83
N LEU A 35 3.97 13.54 -8.95
CA LEU A 35 4.07 12.13 -8.60
C LEU A 35 3.24 11.87 -7.34
N ILE A 36 2.27 10.98 -7.40
CA ILE A 36 1.35 10.69 -6.29
C ILE A 36 1.49 9.22 -5.91
N LYS A 37 2.03 8.93 -4.72
CA LYS A 37 2.00 7.60 -4.13
C LYS A 37 0.84 7.48 -3.15
N GLY A 38 -0.09 6.56 -3.39
CA GLY A 38 -1.24 6.31 -2.52
C GLY A 38 -1.50 4.84 -2.30
N SER A 39 -2.36 4.52 -1.33
CA SER A 39 -2.94 3.17 -1.26
C SER A 39 -3.78 2.90 -2.51
N THR A 40 -3.87 1.64 -2.93
CA THR A 40 -4.68 1.20 -4.06
C THR A 40 -6.14 1.63 -3.85
N LEU A 41 -6.60 1.66 -2.60
CA LEU A 41 -7.91 2.21 -2.25
C LEU A 41 -8.02 3.69 -2.62
N LEU A 42 -7.10 4.54 -2.14
CA LEU A 42 -7.10 5.97 -2.45
C LEU A 42 -6.99 6.24 -3.95
N ILE A 43 -6.12 5.50 -4.64
CA ILE A 43 -5.94 5.61 -6.10
C ILE A 43 -7.26 5.32 -6.82
N LYS A 44 -8.02 4.32 -6.38
CA LYS A 44 -9.35 4.01 -6.94
C LYS A 44 -10.31 5.18 -6.80
N TYR A 45 -10.32 5.87 -5.65
CA TYR A 45 -11.12 7.09 -5.49
C TYR A 45 -10.69 8.19 -6.46
N ILE A 46 -9.38 8.40 -6.63
CA ILE A 46 -8.83 9.39 -7.56
C ILE A 46 -9.26 9.09 -9.01
N VAL A 47 -9.12 7.85 -9.47
CA VAL A 47 -9.47 7.50 -10.87
C VAL A 47 -10.98 7.46 -11.13
N LEU A 48 -11.79 7.28 -10.08
CA LEU A 48 -13.25 7.41 -10.11
C LEU A 48 -13.74 8.87 -9.97
N GLY A 49 -12.82 9.84 -9.93
CA GLY A 49 -13.15 11.27 -9.99
C GLY A 49 -13.41 11.91 -8.66
N ALA A 50 -12.85 11.39 -7.57
CA ALA A 50 -12.80 12.16 -6.33
C ALA A 50 -12.24 13.56 -6.63
N ARG A 51 -12.88 14.58 -6.05
CA ARG A 51 -12.35 15.95 -6.10
C ARG A 51 -10.98 15.94 -5.44
N MET A 52 -10.05 16.74 -5.93
CA MET A 52 -8.76 16.93 -5.28
C MET A 52 -8.36 18.42 -5.22
N GLN A 53 -7.47 18.75 -4.29
CA GLN A 53 -6.92 20.08 -4.14
C GLN A 53 -5.41 19.97 -3.90
N LEU A 54 -4.62 20.75 -4.64
CA LEU A 54 -3.25 21.04 -4.25
C LEU A 54 -3.24 22.25 -3.33
N ALA A 55 -2.50 22.17 -2.23
CA ALA A 55 -2.36 23.23 -1.27
C ALA A 55 -0.88 23.51 -1.02
N PHE A 56 -0.50 24.79 -0.97
CA PHE A 56 0.87 25.24 -0.74
C PHE A 56 0.95 26.22 0.45
N ALA A 57 1.96 26.05 1.29
CA ALA A 57 2.23 26.94 2.42
C ALA A 57 3.73 26.99 2.74
N SER A 58 4.16 28.02 3.47
CA SER A 58 5.50 28.04 4.07
C SER A 58 5.49 27.30 5.40
N CYS A 59 6.47 26.41 5.62
CA CYS A 59 6.69 25.72 6.88
C CYS A 59 8.19 25.72 7.17
N GLU A 60 8.62 26.41 8.23
CA GLU A 60 10.05 26.52 8.60
C GLU A 60 10.96 27.03 7.48
N GLY A 61 10.46 28.01 6.70
CA GLY A 61 11.21 28.55 5.57
C GLY A 61 11.37 27.56 4.41
N ARG A 62 10.59 26.47 4.38
CA ARG A 62 10.47 25.54 3.26
C ARG A 62 9.07 25.58 2.67
N LEU A 63 8.95 25.15 1.41
CA LEU A 63 7.66 25.00 0.76
C LEU A 63 7.02 23.67 1.17
N LEU A 64 5.96 23.74 1.97
CA LEU A 64 5.06 22.62 2.23
C LEU A 64 4.02 22.57 1.10
N TYR A 65 3.84 21.40 0.51
CA TYR A 65 2.77 21.15 -0.43
C TYR A 65 1.99 19.89 -0.06
N ALA A 66 0.69 19.92 -0.29
CA ALA A 66 -0.24 18.86 0.07
C ALA A 66 -1.24 18.61 -1.06
N LEU A 67 -1.65 17.35 -1.21
CA LEU A 67 -2.75 16.90 -2.05
C LEU A 67 -3.85 16.41 -1.11
N ARG A 68 -4.97 17.14 -1.09
CA ARG A 68 -6.19 16.71 -0.44
C ARG A 68 -7.05 15.96 -1.45
N VAL A 69 -7.47 14.75 -1.11
CA VAL A 69 -8.41 13.93 -1.89
C VAL A 69 -9.71 13.86 -1.09
N PHE A 70 -10.84 14.16 -1.72
CA PHE A 70 -12.16 14.09 -1.07
C PHE A 70 -12.74 12.68 -1.23
N ASP A 71 -12.10 11.70 -0.57
CA ASP A 71 -12.52 10.29 -0.52
C ASP A 71 -13.50 9.97 0.62
N ASP A 72 -13.64 10.88 1.58
CA ASP A 72 -14.74 10.93 2.56
C ASP A 72 -15.39 12.31 2.58
N GLU A 73 -16.68 12.37 2.92
CA GLU A 73 -17.45 13.63 2.96
C GLU A 73 -16.97 14.57 4.08
N ASN A 74 -16.42 14.03 5.17
CA ASN A 74 -16.04 14.79 6.36
C ASN A 74 -14.52 14.89 6.54
N ASP A 75 -13.79 13.84 6.15
CA ASP A 75 -12.35 13.71 6.43
C ASP A 75 -11.59 13.10 5.25
N GLY A 76 -11.37 13.92 4.23
CA GLY A 76 -10.65 13.51 3.03
C GLY A 76 -9.16 13.30 3.28
N GLY A 77 -8.57 12.28 2.67
CA GLY A 77 -7.14 11.96 2.76
C GLY A 77 -6.24 13.11 2.34
N ILE A 78 -5.16 13.35 3.10
CA ILE A 78 -4.17 14.39 2.82
C ILE A 78 -2.79 13.77 2.70
N LEU A 79 -2.21 13.86 1.50
CA LEU A 79 -0.83 13.49 1.23
C LEU A 79 0.00 14.76 1.20
N TRP A 80 1.21 14.75 1.73
CA TRP A 80 2.02 15.97 1.81
C TRP A 80 3.51 15.68 1.76
N SER A 81 4.26 16.69 1.34
CA SER A 81 5.72 16.71 1.32
C SER A 81 6.23 18.15 1.48
N VAL A 82 7.52 18.28 1.76
CA VAL A 82 8.22 19.58 1.68
C VAL A 82 9.19 19.58 0.52
N ALA A 83 9.41 20.73 -0.12
CA ALA A 83 10.39 20.84 -1.19
C ALA A 83 11.82 20.66 -0.64
N GLU A 84 12.58 19.78 -1.29
CA GLU A 84 13.95 19.44 -0.90
C GLU A 84 14.94 19.71 -2.02
N ARG A 85 14.47 19.62 -3.27
CA ARG A 85 15.31 19.72 -4.47
C ARG A 85 14.89 20.86 -5.38
N GLN A 86 15.80 21.25 -6.27
CA GLN A 86 15.60 22.38 -7.17
C GLN A 86 14.52 22.06 -8.21
N GLU A 87 14.46 20.83 -8.69
CA GLU A 87 13.50 20.32 -9.65
C GLU A 87 12.06 20.41 -9.13
N GLU A 88 11.85 20.20 -7.82
CA GLU A 88 10.55 20.40 -7.17
C GLU A 88 10.09 21.87 -7.28
N LEU A 89 10.99 22.82 -7.02
CA LEU A 89 10.66 24.24 -7.12
C LEU A 89 10.47 24.68 -8.57
N ASP A 90 11.25 24.13 -9.50
CA ASP A 90 11.15 24.45 -10.92
C ASP A 90 9.80 23.97 -11.49
N ALA A 91 9.35 22.78 -11.10
CA ALA A 91 8.01 22.29 -11.43
C ALA A 91 6.90 23.20 -10.88
N ILE A 92 7.02 23.61 -9.61
CA ILE A 92 6.03 24.51 -8.98
C ILE A 92 6.05 25.90 -9.63
N ARG A 93 7.22 26.40 -10.06
CA ARG A 93 7.33 27.64 -10.83
C ARG A 93 6.72 27.51 -12.22
N GLY A 94 6.93 26.38 -12.90
CA GLY A 94 6.28 26.09 -14.18
C GLY A 94 4.76 26.10 -14.04
N LEU A 95 4.23 25.45 -13.00
CA LEU A 95 2.81 25.51 -12.65
C LEU A 95 2.36 26.97 -12.41
N ALA A 96 3.14 27.74 -11.66
CA ALA A 96 2.86 29.15 -11.36
C ALA A 96 2.90 30.08 -12.62
N GLN A 97 3.52 29.62 -13.70
CA GLN A 97 3.57 30.27 -15.00
C GLN A 97 2.52 29.72 -15.98
N ALA A 98 1.51 29.01 -15.46
CA ALA A 98 0.46 28.38 -16.25
C ALA A 98 0.99 27.40 -17.31
N GLN A 99 2.09 26.69 -17.01
CA GLN A 99 2.47 25.53 -17.82
C GLN A 99 1.48 24.37 -17.56
N PRO A 100 1.20 23.53 -18.57
CA PRO A 100 0.47 22.28 -18.34
C PRO A 100 1.25 21.39 -17.36
N MET A 101 0.53 20.55 -16.61
CA MET A 101 1.12 19.64 -15.63
C MET A 101 0.68 18.22 -15.93
N VAL A 102 1.58 17.25 -15.80
CA VAL A 102 1.23 15.82 -15.88
C VAL A 102 1.27 15.22 -14.49
N ALA A 103 0.27 14.40 -14.14
CA ALA A 103 0.26 13.65 -12.88
C ALA A 103 0.37 12.16 -13.11
N PHE A 104 1.08 11.46 -12.24
CA PHE A 104 1.28 10.02 -12.27
C PHE A 104 0.89 9.40 -10.92
N LEU A 105 0.08 8.34 -10.96
CA LEU A 105 -0.28 7.57 -9.76
C LEU A 105 0.64 6.37 -9.61
N PHE A 106 1.12 6.18 -8.38
CA PHE A 106 1.95 5.06 -7.95
C PHE A 106 1.26 4.35 -6.79
N ASN A 107 1.15 3.04 -6.87
CA ASN A 107 0.59 2.23 -5.79
C ASN A 107 1.60 2.03 -4.64
N GLU A 108 1.20 1.25 -3.64
CA GLU A 108 1.98 0.95 -2.42
C GLU A 108 3.39 0.41 -2.69
N ILE A 109 3.56 -0.27 -3.83
CA ILE A 109 4.80 -0.89 -4.28
C ILE A 109 5.61 -0.02 -5.26
N ALA A 110 5.28 1.28 -5.35
CA ALA A 110 5.95 2.27 -6.19
C ALA A 110 5.90 1.98 -7.70
N VAL A 111 4.86 1.29 -8.17
CA VAL A 111 4.62 1.03 -9.60
C VAL A 111 3.66 2.06 -10.16
N ASN A 112 4.01 2.67 -11.29
CA ASN A 112 3.15 3.64 -11.96
C ASN A 112 1.92 2.95 -12.60
N VAL A 113 0.72 3.23 -12.10
CA VAL A 113 -0.53 2.54 -12.50
C VAL A 113 -1.46 3.39 -13.37
N ALA A 114 -1.34 4.72 -13.30
CA ALA A 114 -2.15 5.62 -14.11
C ALA A 114 -1.46 6.96 -14.30
N TRP A 115 -1.96 7.75 -15.24
CA TRP A 115 -1.51 9.13 -15.46
C TRP A 115 -2.63 10.02 -15.99
N ASN A 116 -2.47 11.34 -15.83
CA ASN A 116 -3.40 12.32 -16.37
C ASN A 116 -2.70 13.63 -16.76
N ASP A 117 -3.28 14.33 -17.74
CA ASP A 117 -2.84 15.66 -18.17
C ASP A 117 -3.75 16.70 -17.55
N TYR A 118 -3.14 17.73 -16.94
CA TYR A 118 -3.85 18.91 -16.46
C TYR A 118 -3.52 20.08 -17.37
N PRO A 119 -4.54 20.77 -17.92
CA PRO A 119 -4.32 21.99 -18.67
C PRO A 119 -3.69 23.07 -17.77
N PRO A 120 -3.10 24.12 -18.35
CA PRO A 120 -2.70 25.31 -17.63
C PRO A 120 -3.76 25.74 -16.60
N ILE A 121 -3.35 25.82 -15.34
CA ILE A 121 -4.18 26.31 -14.24
C ILE A 121 -3.83 27.78 -14.03
N GLU A 122 -4.84 28.64 -13.90
CA GLU A 122 -4.60 30.02 -13.53
C GLU A 122 -4.11 30.07 -12.08
N THR A 123 -2.86 30.45 -11.90
CA THR A 123 -2.20 30.49 -10.60
C THR A 123 -1.94 31.91 -10.15
N ALA A 124 -1.99 32.13 -8.83
CA ALA A 124 -1.69 33.43 -8.25
C ALA A 124 -0.17 33.70 -8.17
N GLU A 125 0.22 34.98 -8.29
CA GLU A 125 1.58 35.50 -7.99
C GLU A 125 2.14 34.99 -6.65
N ARG A 126 1.24 34.70 -5.71
CA ARG A 126 1.54 34.14 -4.40
C ARG A 126 2.30 32.81 -4.45
N LEU A 127 2.04 31.94 -5.43
CA LEU A 127 2.77 30.67 -5.59
C LEU A 127 4.23 30.90 -6.02
N ILE A 128 4.46 31.91 -6.87
CA ILE A 128 5.81 32.33 -7.28
C ILE A 128 6.59 32.79 -6.04
N ASN A 129 5.99 33.66 -5.22
CA ASN A 129 6.63 34.18 -4.01
C ASN A 129 6.98 33.06 -3.00
N LEU A 130 6.08 32.10 -2.80
CA LEU A 130 6.33 30.92 -1.96
C LEU A 130 7.53 30.09 -2.48
N SER A 131 7.61 29.88 -3.79
CA SER A 131 8.70 29.11 -4.41
C SER A 131 10.07 29.82 -4.36
N GLN A 132 10.11 31.15 -4.37
CA GLN A 132 11.36 31.93 -4.36
C GLN A 132 11.97 32.04 -2.95
N GLY A 133 11.14 32.09 -1.92
CA GLY A 133 11.58 32.23 -0.52
C GLY A 133 11.92 30.92 0.19
N SER A 134 11.91 29.78 -0.51
CA SER A 134 12.02 28.46 0.10
C SER A 134 13.44 27.92 0.12
N SER A 135 13.86 27.43 1.29
CA SER A 135 15.12 26.72 1.49
C SER A 135 15.05 25.28 0.98
N LEU A 136 16.18 24.77 0.49
CA LEU A 136 16.37 23.43 -0.09
C LEU A 136 17.44 22.65 0.68
N GLY A 137 17.61 21.37 0.33
CA GLY A 137 18.57 20.44 0.94
C GLY A 137 17.98 19.67 2.11
N ASP A 138 18.84 18.99 2.87
CA ASP A 138 18.47 17.99 3.89
C ASP A 138 17.41 18.49 4.88
N VAL A 139 16.37 17.67 5.08
CA VAL A 139 15.24 17.95 5.97
C VAL A 139 15.32 17.09 7.22
N ASP A 140 15.27 17.72 8.39
CA ASP A 140 14.87 17.02 9.61
C ASP A 140 13.35 16.80 9.58
N HIS A 141 12.93 15.68 8.98
CA HIS A 141 11.51 15.34 8.85
C HIS A 141 10.83 15.19 10.21
N ARG A 142 11.55 14.85 11.29
CA ARG A 142 10.96 14.77 12.63
C ARG A 142 10.59 16.16 13.14
N ALA A 143 11.47 17.14 12.96
CA ALA A 143 11.21 18.52 13.34
C ALA A 143 10.08 19.15 12.50
N VAL A 144 10.07 18.91 11.19
CA VAL A 144 9.05 19.45 10.27
C VAL A 144 7.67 18.83 10.53
N LYS A 145 7.60 17.51 10.78
CA LYS A 145 6.32 16.78 10.93
C LYS A 145 5.39 17.42 11.96
N GLY A 146 5.91 17.82 13.12
CA GLY A 146 5.08 18.41 14.18
C GLY A 146 4.47 19.77 13.82
N LYS A 147 5.14 20.56 12.98
CA LYS A 147 4.66 21.87 12.50
C LYS A 147 3.77 21.72 11.28
N ALA A 148 4.15 20.84 10.35
CA ALA A 148 3.33 20.49 9.19
C ALA A 148 1.98 19.93 9.62
N ALA A 149 1.92 19.02 10.60
CA ALA A 149 0.67 18.47 11.12
C ALA A 149 -0.34 19.57 11.51
N LYS A 150 0.09 20.60 12.25
CA LYS A 150 -0.77 21.72 12.65
C LYS A 150 -1.29 22.54 11.46
N LEU A 151 -0.54 22.62 10.36
CA LEU A 151 -0.98 23.30 9.14
C LEU A 151 -1.99 22.42 8.37
N LEU A 152 -1.74 21.11 8.32
CA LEU A 152 -2.57 20.12 7.64
C LEU A 152 -3.92 19.93 8.36
N ASP A 153 -3.94 19.90 9.70
CA ASP A 153 -5.18 19.84 10.49
C ASP A 153 -6.12 21.01 10.15
N LYS A 154 -5.54 22.19 9.91
CA LYS A 154 -6.28 23.39 9.50
C LYS A 154 -6.68 23.39 8.03
N LEU A 155 -5.96 22.67 7.16
CA LEU A 155 -6.36 22.43 5.78
C LEU A 155 -7.56 21.48 5.74
N GLY A 156 -7.58 20.47 6.61
CA GLY A 156 -8.66 19.50 6.73
C GLY A 156 -9.96 20.10 7.27
N SER A 157 -9.88 21.02 8.24
CA SER A 157 -11.06 21.63 8.85
C SER A 157 -11.75 22.68 7.95
N SER A 158 -13.08 22.79 8.06
CA SER A 158 -13.88 23.83 7.41
C SER A 158 -13.57 25.26 7.89
N ASP A 159 -12.76 25.39 8.95
CA ASP A 159 -12.28 26.64 9.56
C ASP A 159 -10.97 27.16 8.91
N GLY A 160 -10.54 26.59 7.78
CA GLY A 160 -9.31 26.93 7.04
C GLY A 160 -9.16 28.39 6.58
N ALA A 161 -10.08 29.29 6.95
CA ALA A 161 -10.05 30.72 6.64
C ALA A 161 -8.88 31.50 7.28
N ASN A 162 -8.10 30.89 8.18
CA ASN A 162 -7.07 31.60 8.96
C ASN A 162 -5.64 31.08 8.80
N VAL A 163 -5.37 30.25 7.78
CA VAL A 163 -4.01 29.89 7.35
C VAL A 163 -3.84 30.34 5.93
N ASP A 164 -2.69 30.96 5.65
CA ASP A 164 -2.29 31.39 4.32
C ASP A 164 -1.90 30.15 3.48
N TRP A 165 -2.86 29.26 3.21
CA TRP A 165 -2.73 28.22 2.18
C TRP A 165 -3.06 28.86 0.84
N MET A 166 -2.28 28.51 -0.19
CA MET A 166 -2.67 28.74 -1.58
C MET A 166 -3.24 27.43 -2.10
N ILE A 167 -4.51 27.42 -2.52
CA ILE A 167 -5.23 26.21 -2.90
C ILE A 167 -5.54 26.27 -4.39
N LEU A 168 -5.25 25.17 -5.09
CA LEU A 168 -5.59 24.93 -6.49
C LEU A 168 -6.48 23.69 -6.57
N GLU A 169 -7.67 23.84 -7.15
CA GLU A 169 -8.52 22.69 -7.48
C GLU A 169 -7.88 21.89 -8.61
N ILE A 170 -7.64 20.61 -8.37
CA ILE A 170 -7.17 19.67 -9.40
C ILE A 170 -8.03 18.40 -9.38
N GLY A 171 -8.21 17.76 -10.53
CA GLY A 171 -8.99 16.51 -10.60
C GLY A 171 -10.50 16.71 -10.62
N GLY A 172 -11.25 15.78 -10.02
CA GLY A 172 -12.71 15.68 -10.18
C GLY A 172 -13.16 15.15 -11.56
N LYS A 173 -12.21 14.64 -12.37
CA LYS A 173 -12.46 14.09 -13.70
C LYS A 173 -12.11 12.59 -13.74
N ASN A 174 -12.87 11.84 -14.54
CA ASN A 174 -12.68 10.40 -14.77
C ASN A 174 -11.88 10.13 -16.04
N ASP A 175 -10.89 10.98 -16.34
CA ASP A 175 -10.08 10.94 -17.58
C ASP A 175 -8.66 10.38 -17.35
N TRP A 176 -8.43 9.77 -16.19
CA TRP A 176 -7.19 9.05 -15.90
C TRP A 176 -6.95 7.93 -16.92
N LYS A 177 -5.72 7.87 -17.41
CA LYS A 177 -5.29 6.93 -18.45
C LYS A 177 -4.57 5.75 -17.78
N PRO A 178 -5.01 4.49 -18.02
CA PRO A 178 -4.42 3.32 -17.40
C PRO A 178 -2.99 3.08 -17.89
N ILE A 179 -2.15 2.56 -16.99
CA ILE A 179 -0.86 1.97 -17.33
C ILE A 179 -0.92 0.50 -16.95
N ARG A 180 -0.83 -0.34 -17.98
CA ARG A 180 -0.88 -1.79 -17.87
C ARG A 180 0.51 -2.32 -17.60
N ASN A 181 0.73 -2.80 -16.38
CA ASN A 181 1.99 -3.37 -15.96
C ASN A 181 1.89 -4.89 -15.95
N HIS A 182 2.95 -5.59 -16.35
CA HIS A 182 3.02 -7.04 -16.22
C HIS A 182 4.03 -7.39 -15.13
N PHE A 183 3.59 -8.16 -14.14
CA PHE A 183 4.51 -8.84 -13.24
C PHE A 183 4.86 -10.21 -13.80
N ILE A 184 6.11 -10.59 -13.63
CA ILE A 184 6.65 -11.87 -14.04
C ILE A 184 7.19 -12.54 -12.77
N THR A 185 6.66 -13.72 -12.43
CA THR A 185 7.11 -14.49 -11.28
C THR A 185 8.37 -15.31 -11.60
N ALA A 186 9.01 -15.89 -10.60
CA ALA A 186 10.11 -16.83 -10.71
C ALA A 186 9.74 -18.07 -11.54
N ALA A 187 8.46 -18.44 -11.54
CA ALA A 187 7.91 -19.49 -12.40
C ALA A 187 7.59 -19.02 -13.84
N ALA A 188 8.01 -17.80 -14.21
CA ALA A 188 7.73 -17.15 -15.50
C ALA A 188 6.24 -16.96 -15.82
N ASN A 189 5.37 -16.98 -14.80
CA ASN A 189 3.97 -16.62 -14.97
C ASN A 189 3.86 -15.11 -15.12
N SER A 190 3.03 -14.66 -16.06
CA SER A 190 2.76 -13.23 -16.26
C SER A 190 1.35 -12.87 -15.84
N SER A 191 1.24 -11.84 -15.00
CA SER A 191 -0.03 -11.31 -14.53
C SER A 191 -0.12 -9.82 -14.82
N LEU A 192 -1.23 -9.40 -15.43
CA LEU A 192 -1.52 -8.00 -15.70
C LEU A 192 -2.00 -7.31 -14.41
N ILE A 193 -1.36 -6.19 -14.09
CA ILE A 193 -1.84 -5.24 -13.11
C ILE A 193 -2.44 -4.02 -13.81
N ASP A 194 -3.72 -3.79 -13.55
CA ASP A 194 -4.49 -2.67 -14.07
C ASP A 194 -5.42 -2.15 -12.96
N VAL A 195 -5.19 -0.90 -12.53
CA VAL A 195 -5.97 -0.28 -11.43
C VAL A 195 -7.42 0.00 -11.82
N PHE A 196 -7.77 -0.18 -13.10
CA PHE A 196 -9.12 -0.04 -13.64
C PHE A 196 -9.84 -1.39 -13.82
N ASP A 197 -9.17 -2.51 -13.54
CA ASP A 197 -9.77 -3.84 -13.62
C ASP A 197 -10.84 -4.03 -12.51
N GLN A 198 -12.02 -4.50 -12.91
CA GLN A 198 -13.12 -4.77 -11.97
C GLN A 198 -12.86 -6.01 -11.10
N ASP A 199 -11.95 -6.91 -11.51
CA ASP A 199 -11.49 -8.03 -10.68
C ASP A 199 -10.45 -7.59 -9.66
N GLU A 200 -10.86 -6.69 -8.76
CA GLU A 200 -9.99 -6.13 -7.73
C GLU A 200 -9.43 -7.21 -6.80
N GLY A 201 -10.17 -8.31 -6.61
CA GLY A 201 -9.74 -9.48 -5.84
C GLY A 201 -8.47 -10.09 -6.43
N ASN A 202 -8.52 -10.49 -7.70
CA ASN A 202 -7.36 -11.02 -8.39
C ASN A 202 -6.21 -10.01 -8.42
N GLN A 203 -6.47 -8.72 -8.67
CA GLN A 203 -5.42 -7.68 -8.65
C GLN A 203 -4.64 -7.65 -7.32
N GLN A 204 -5.34 -7.72 -6.19
CA GLN A 204 -4.69 -7.74 -4.87
C GLN A 204 -3.92 -9.05 -4.61
N GLU A 205 -4.48 -10.19 -5.03
CA GLU A 205 -3.80 -11.49 -4.94
C GLU A 205 -2.50 -11.51 -5.77
N GLN A 206 -2.52 -10.99 -6.99
CA GLN A 206 -1.33 -10.93 -7.85
C GLN A 206 -0.23 -10.05 -7.26
N ILE A 207 -0.58 -8.93 -6.61
CA ILE A 207 0.39 -8.12 -5.87
C ILE A 207 0.96 -8.92 -4.68
N GLY A 208 0.12 -9.62 -3.93
CA GLY A 208 0.55 -10.47 -2.82
C GLY A 208 1.50 -11.59 -3.25
N ILE A 209 1.22 -12.24 -4.39
CA ILE A 209 2.08 -13.25 -5.01
C ILE A 209 3.40 -12.61 -5.39
N TRP A 210 3.38 -11.51 -6.15
CA TRP A 210 4.59 -10.84 -6.61
C TRP A 210 5.50 -10.42 -5.46
N LEU A 211 4.93 -9.89 -4.37
CA LEU A 211 5.69 -9.53 -3.16
C LEU A 211 6.32 -10.74 -2.47
N THR A 212 5.68 -11.91 -2.51
CA THR A 212 6.12 -13.08 -1.73
C THR A 212 6.88 -14.13 -2.55
N ASP A 213 6.83 -14.03 -3.87
CA ASP A 213 7.39 -15.01 -4.80
C ASP A 213 8.93 -15.08 -4.76
N SER A 214 9.62 -13.97 -4.47
CA SER A 214 11.08 -13.94 -4.33
C SER A 214 11.59 -14.63 -3.05
N LEU A 215 10.71 -14.91 -2.08
CA LEU A 215 11.13 -15.36 -0.75
C LEU A 215 11.69 -16.79 -0.77
N HIS A 216 11.24 -17.64 -1.70
CA HIS A 216 11.61 -19.05 -1.77
C HIS A 216 11.80 -19.51 -3.22
N PRO A 217 12.76 -20.41 -3.53
CA PRO A 217 12.99 -20.86 -4.90
C PRO A 217 11.79 -21.52 -5.59
N SER A 218 10.89 -22.14 -4.81
CA SER A 218 9.64 -22.71 -5.33
C SER A 218 8.55 -21.66 -5.65
N GLY A 219 8.79 -20.40 -5.32
CA GLY A 219 7.82 -19.31 -5.44
C GLY A 219 6.67 -19.41 -4.44
N ALA A 220 5.70 -18.52 -4.61
CA ALA A 220 4.42 -18.56 -3.91
C ALA A 220 3.38 -19.31 -4.75
N TYR A 221 2.58 -20.18 -4.12
CA TYR A 221 1.51 -20.91 -4.80
C TYR A 221 0.22 -20.08 -4.81
N HIS A 222 -0.32 -19.80 -5.99
CA HIS A 222 -1.61 -19.11 -6.18
C HIS A 222 -2.77 -20.10 -6.11
N SER A 223 -3.75 -19.81 -5.24
CA SER A 223 -5.00 -20.56 -5.05
C SER A 223 -4.79 -22.08 -5.00
N PRO A 224 -3.98 -22.63 -4.08
CA PRO A 224 -3.89 -24.06 -3.86
C PRO A 224 -5.26 -24.71 -3.62
N GLN A 225 -5.45 -25.89 -4.19
CA GLN A 225 -6.70 -26.64 -4.19
C GLN A 225 -6.63 -27.82 -3.21
N ARG A 226 -7.76 -28.10 -2.55
CA ARG A 226 -7.95 -29.28 -1.69
C ARG A 226 -9.23 -30.04 -2.06
N PRO A 227 -9.34 -31.34 -1.74
CA PRO A 227 -10.58 -32.08 -1.88
C PRO A 227 -11.74 -31.46 -1.09
N TYR A 228 -12.95 -31.46 -1.68
CA TYR A 228 -14.15 -30.98 -1.00
C TYR A 228 -15.29 -32.00 -1.03
N LYS A 229 -15.69 -32.44 -2.22
CA LYS A 229 -16.62 -33.57 -2.43
C LYS A 229 -16.02 -34.54 -3.43
N LYS A 230 -16.72 -35.63 -3.71
CA LYS A 230 -16.29 -36.60 -4.72
C LYS A 230 -16.09 -35.88 -6.06
N ASN A 231 -14.84 -35.83 -6.53
CA ASN A 231 -14.42 -35.14 -7.75
C ASN A 231 -14.64 -33.62 -7.76
N GLU A 232 -14.79 -32.98 -6.59
CA GLU A 232 -14.83 -31.53 -6.47
C GLU A 232 -13.66 -31.06 -5.61
N THR A 233 -12.91 -30.08 -6.12
CA THR A 233 -11.91 -29.35 -5.34
C THR A 233 -12.50 -28.04 -4.82
N ARG A 234 -11.85 -27.50 -3.80
CA ARG A 234 -12.08 -26.15 -3.31
C ARG A 234 -10.73 -25.53 -2.98
N GLU A 235 -10.65 -24.23 -3.14
CA GLU A 235 -9.51 -23.45 -2.70
C GLU A 235 -9.25 -23.60 -1.19
N LEU A 236 -7.97 -23.75 -0.85
CA LEU A 236 -7.47 -23.82 0.52
C LEU A 236 -7.31 -22.41 1.09
N THR A 237 -6.68 -21.53 0.33
CA THR A 237 -6.32 -20.13 0.63
C THR A 237 -5.88 -19.47 -0.68
N ASP A 238 -5.81 -18.14 -0.72
CA ASP A 238 -5.47 -17.42 -1.96
C ASP A 238 -3.96 -17.51 -2.29
N ILE A 239 -3.08 -17.45 -1.27
CA ILE A 239 -1.63 -17.61 -1.46
C ILE A 239 -1.07 -18.56 -0.40
N LEU A 240 -0.19 -19.47 -0.82
CA LEU A 240 0.50 -20.38 0.08
C LEU A 240 2.02 -20.34 -0.15
N LEU A 241 2.77 -20.18 0.93
CA LEU A 241 4.20 -20.43 0.98
C LEU A 241 4.46 -21.62 1.90
N SER A 242 5.47 -22.44 1.58
CA SER A 242 5.92 -23.50 2.47
C SER A 242 7.40 -23.77 2.33
N TYR A 243 8.04 -24.05 3.47
CA TYR A 243 9.44 -24.42 3.59
C TYR A 243 9.67 -25.24 4.86
N ASP A 244 10.91 -25.64 5.14
CA ASP A 244 11.25 -26.62 6.20
C ASP A 244 10.73 -26.30 7.60
N TYR A 245 10.50 -25.02 7.93
CA TYR A 245 10.02 -24.61 9.27
C TYR A 245 8.57 -24.18 9.32
N GLY A 246 7.81 -24.27 8.22
CA GLY A 246 6.38 -24.01 8.27
C GLY A 246 5.71 -23.68 6.96
N ALA A 247 4.50 -23.18 7.08
CA ALA A 247 3.68 -22.72 5.97
C ALA A 247 3.04 -21.38 6.31
N THR A 248 2.90 -20.53 5.30
CA THR A 248 2.20 -19.25 5.40
C THR A 248 1.00 -19.30 4.47
N LEU A 249 -0.19 -19.16 5.03
CA LEU A 249 -1.44 -19.06 4.29
C LEU A 249 -1.87 -17.61 4.29
N VAL A 250 -2.17 -17.08 3.11
CA VAL A 250 -2.69 -15.72 2.94
C VAL A 250 -4.09 -15.80 2.35
N GLU A 251 -5.02 -15.13 3.00
CA GLU A 251 -6.37 -14.91 2.50
C GLU A 251 -6.55 -13.40 2.26
N SER A 252 -6.72 -13.03 1.00
CA SER A 252 -6.92 -11.70 0.49
C SER A 252 -8.41 -11.33 0.49
N LYS A 253 -8.72 -10.10 0.87
CA LYS A 253 -10.07 -9.55 0.80
C LYS A 253 -10.01 -8.14 0.24
N THR A 254 -10.93 -7.80 -0.66
CA THR A 254 -11.03 -6.49 -1.30
C THR A 254 -12.41 -5.88 -1.09
N LEU A 255 -12.61 -4.62 -1.50
CA LEU A 255 -13.87 -3.89 -1.28
C LEU A 255 -14.72 -3.71 -2.54
N SER A 256 -14.22 -4.13 -3.71
CA SER A 256 -14.91 -4.03 -4.99
C SER A 256 -15.44 -2.62 -5.24
N ILE A 257 -14.57 -1.61 -5.14
CA ILE A 257 -14.92 -0.19 -5.27
C ILE A 257 -15.34 0.16 -6.70
N LEU A 258 -14.65 -0.37 -7.72
CA LEU A 258 -14.86 -0.02 -9.13
C LEU A 258 -16.19 -0.54 -9.67
N ALA A 259 -16.75 -1.58 -9.06
CA ALA A 259 -18.06 -2.13 -9.40
C ALA A 259 -19.23 -1.34 -8.77
N ARG A 260 -18.98 -0.36 -7.90
CA ARG A 260 -20.03 0.41 -7.22
C ARG A 260 -20.48 1.59 -8.07
N GLU A 261 -21.78 1.84 -8.11
CA GLU A 261 -22.35 3.01 -8.82
C GLU A 261 -21.96 4.35 -8.19
N ARG A 262 -21.67 4.36 -6.89
CA ARG A 262 -21.27 5.55 -6.13
C ARG A 262 -20.06 5.22 -5.28
N LEU A 263 -19.19 6.21 -5.12
CA LEU A 263 -18.09 6.16 -4.16
C LEU A 263 -18.65 5.87 -2.77
N PRO A 264 -18.21 4.78 -2.12
CA PRO A 264 -18.71 4.45 -0.79
C PRO A 264 -18.17 5.43 0.26
N SER A 265 -18.88 5.60 1.36
CA SER A 265 -18.38 6.36 2.50
C SER A 265 -17.44 5.51 3.36
N ARG A 266 -16.56 6.16 4.13
CA ARG A 266 -15.63 5.46 5.04
C ARG A 266 -16.34 4.53 6.04
N PRO A 267 -17.47 4.91 6.68
CA PRO A 267 -18.21 4.00 7.56
C PRO A 267 -18.80 2.76 6.86
N LYS A 268 -19.07 2.84 5.56
CA LYS A 268 -19.45 1.65 4.78
C LYS A 268 -18.26 0.73 4.59
N LEU A 269 -17.10 1.30 4.20
CA LEU A 269 -15.88 0.52 4.00
C LEU A 269 -15.39 -0.16 5.28
N GLN A 270 -15.44 0.53 6.43
CA GLN A 270 -15.06 -0.04 7.73
C GLN A 270 -15.90 -1.28 8.09
N ARG A 271 -17.22 -1.23 7.87
CA ARG A 271 -18.11 -2.37 8.09
C ARG A 271 -17.83 -3.54 7.14
N ASP A 272 -17.64 -3.24 5.86
CA ASP A 272 -17.33 -4.24 4.83
C ASP A 272 -16.00 -4.95 5.17
N VAL A 273 -14.94 -4.19 5.49
CA VAL A 273 -13.62 -4.73 5.90
C VAL A 273 -13.74 -5.59 7.15
N SER A 274 -14.45 -5.13 8.18
CA SER A 274 -14.63 -5.90 9.43
C SER A 274 -15.29 -7.26 9.18
N SER A 275 -16.31 -7.32 8.31
CA SER A 275 -16.95 -8.59 7.92
C SER A 275 -16.02 -9.50 7.12
N HIS A 276 -15.24 -8.91 6.20
CA HIS A 276 -14.28 -9.64 5.39
C HIS A 276 -13.16 -10.25 6.22
N ILE A 277 -12.62 -9.53 7.21
CA ILE A 277 -11.60 -10.03 8.13
C ILE A 277 -12.12 -11.25 8.91
N ASP A 278 -13.33 -11.17 9.48
CA ASP A 278 -13.93 -12.29 10.22
C ASP A 278 -14.08 -13.53 9.34
N LYS A 279 -14.51 -13.34 8.10
CA LYS A 279 -14.65 -14.43 7.12
C LYS A 279 -13.28 -15.03 6.77
N ALA A 280 -12.29 -14.20 6.50
CA ALA A 280 -10.94 -14.63 6.14
C ALA A 280 -10.29 -15.46 7.25
N PHE A 281 -10.35 -15.00 8.51
CA PHE A 281 -9.82 -15.79 9.61
C PHE A 281 -10.57 -17.12 9.84
N LYS A 282 -11.87 -17.19 9.54
CA LYS A 282 -12.60 -18.48 9.56
C LYS A 282 -12.10 -19.43 8.46
N GLN A 283 -11.82 -18.90 7.27
CA GLN A 283 -11.26 -19.68 6.16
C GLN A 283 -9.86 -20.19 6.51
N LEU A 284 -8.98 -19.32 7.03
CA LEU A 284 -7.62 -19.68 7.44
C LEU A 284 -7.57 -20.71 8.57
N ARG A 285 -8.45 -20.61 9.58
CA ARG A 285 -8.62 -21.68 10.59
C ARG A 285 -8.94 -23.02 9.94
N GLY A 286 -9.89 -23.01 9.00
CA GLY A 286 -10.26 -24.18 8.21
C GLY A 286 -9.08 -24.74 7.41
N GLY A 287 -8.34 -23.88 6.72
CA GLY A 287 -7.18 -24.23 5.91
C GLY A 287 -6.05 -24.86 6.73
N ILE A 288 -5.67 -24.24 7.86
CA ILE A 288 -4.66 -24.79 8.77
C ILE A 288 -5.07 -26.16 9.30
N ARG A 289 -6.34 -26.32 9.71
CA ARG A 289 -6.85 -27.61 10.15
C ARG A 289 -6.74 -28.67 9.05
N LYS A 290 -7.09 -28.34 7.80
CA LYS A 290 -6.98 -29.26 6.66
C LYS A 290 -5.54 -29.66 6.34
N LEU A 291 -4.60 -28.72 6.45
CA LEU A 291 -3.18 -29.03 6.32
C LEU A 291 -2.72 -30.04 7.39
N LYS A 292 -3.11 -29.82 8.64
CA LYS A 292 -2.78 -30.70 9.78
C LYS A 292 -3.40 -32.08 9.68
N GLU A 293 -4.60 -32.20 9.09
CA GLU A 293 -5.27 -33.47 8.81
C GLU A 293 -4.58 -34.29 7.71
N GLY A 294 -3.58 -33.73 7.02
CA GLY A 294 -2.85 -34.42 5.95
C GLY A 294 -3.58 -34.43 4.61
N GLU A 295 -4.58 -33.56 4.39
CA GLU A 295 -5.29 -33.48 3.10
C GLU A 295 -4.32 -33.17 1.95
N GLU A 296 -4.42 -33.90 0.85
CA GLU A 296 -3.62 -33.63 -0.35
C GLU A 296 -3.95 -32.23 -0.89
N ILE A 297 -2.91 -31.43 -1.12
CA ILE A 297 -3.06 -30.08 -1.67
C ILE A 297 -2.39 -30.07 -3.04
N THR A 298 -3.07 -29.46 -4.00
CA THR A 298 -2.60 -29.36 -5.38
C THR A 298 -2.57 -27.90 -5.83
N ASP A 299 -1.85 -27.58 -6.90
CA ASP A 299 -2.09 -26.34 -7.64
C ASP A 299 -3.37 -26.44 -8.51
N ARG A 300 -3.67 -25.38 -9.27
CA ARG A 300 -4.81 -25.36 -10.20
C ARG A 300 -4.71 -26.38 -11.33
N ASP A 301 -3.49 -26.83 -11.67
CA ASP A 301 -3.23 -27.83 -12.70
C ASP A 301 -3.27 -29.27 -12.15
N GLY A 302 -3.54 -29.43 -10.84
CA GLY A 302 -3.65 -30.73 -10.17
C GLY A 302 -2.31 -31.33 -9.73
N LYS A 303 -1.21 -30.58 -9.82
CA LYS A 303 0.10 -31.04 -9.32
C LYS A 303 0.13 -30.96 -7.81
N VAL A 304 0.49 -32.08 -7.17
CA VAL A 304 0.61 -32.16 -5.70
C VAL A 304 1.72 -31.24 -5.20
N LEU A 305 1.39 -30.44 -4.18
CA LEU A 305 2.30 -29.52 -3.53
C LEU A 305 2.96 -30.17 -2.31
N SER A 306 4.28 -30.04 -2.21
CA SER A 306 5.02 -30.41 -1.00
C SER A 306 4.88 -29.30 0.03
N ILE A 307 4.21 -29.59 1.15
CA ILE A 307 3.88 -28.62 2.19
C ILE A 307 4.31 -29.18 3.55
N THR A 308 5.03 -28.37 4.32
CA THR A 308 5.36 -28.60 5.73
C THR A 308 4.12 -28.40 6.59
N ARG A 309 3.75 -29.43 7.35
CA ARG A 309 2.46 -29.50 8.10
C ARG A 309 2.63 -29.68 9.61
N ASP A 310 3.82 -30.09 10.04
CA ASP A 310 4.14 -30.42 11.44
C ASP A 310 4.65 -29.21 12.24
N LYS A 311 4.84 -28.06 11.58
CA LYS A 311 5.26 -26.80 12.19
C LYS A 311 4.09 -25.81 12.30
N PRO A 312 4.16 -24.82 13.21
CA PRO A 312 3.18 -23.74 13.27
C PRO A 312 3.05 -23.03 11.92
N ALA A 313 1.82 -22.74 11.52
CA ALA A 313 1.55 -21.96 10.31
C ALA A 313 1.37 -20.47 10.64
N HIS A 314 1.73 -19.61 9.69
CA HIS A 314 1.31 -18.22 9.69
C HIS A 314 0.00 -18.07 8.90
N ALA A 315 -0.95 -17.32 9.46
CA ALA A 315 -2.23 -17.01 8.84
C ALA A 315 -2.34 -15.50 8.63
N ILE A 316 -2.14 -15.05 7.40
CA ILE A 316 -2.21 -13.64 7.02
C ILE A 316 -3.57 -13.36 6.41
N VAL A 317 -4.32 -12.43 7.01
CA VAL A 317 -5.43 -11.77 6.31
C VAL A 317 -4.87 -10.52 5.65
N LEU A 318 -4.97 -10.45 4.31
CA LEU A 318 -4.53 -9.32 3.51
C LEU A 318 -5.75 -8.46 3.14
N ILE A 319 -5.79 -7.22 3.63
CA ILE A 319 -6.88 -6.27 3.39
C ILE A 319 -6.39 -5.07 2.56
N PRO A 320 -7.28 -4.26 1.95
CA PRO A 320 -6.84 -3.14 1.12
C PRO A 320 -6.20 -2.01 1.91
N ASP A 321 -6.59 -1.80 3.17
CA ASP A 321 -6.12 -0.69 3.99
C ASP A 321 -6.36 -0.96 5.48
N LEU A 322 -5.32 -0.88 6.32
CA LEU A 322 -5.42 -1.03 7.77
C LEU A 322 -6.16 0.13 8.45
N ASP A 323 -6.19 1.32 7.86
CA ASP A 323 -6.88 2.50 8.41
C ASP A 323 -8.41 2.40 8.35
N LEU A 324 -8.93 1.32 7.75
CA LEU A 324 -10.35 0.96 7.74
C LEU A 324 -10.77 0.11 8.94
N ILE A 325 -9.86 -0.21 9.87
CA ILE A 325 -10.21 -0.95 11.08
C ILE A 325 -10.70 0.03 12.15
N GLU A 326 -12.02 0.08 12.33
CA GLU A 326 -12.66 0.96 13.33
C GLU A 326 -12.39 0.53 14.77
N ASP A 327 -12.41 -0.78 15.05
CA ASP A 327 -12.18 -1.35 16.38
C ASP A 327 -10.96 -2.30 16.38
N PRO A 328 -9.74 -1.79 16.63
CA PRO A 328 -8.55 -2.62 16.76
C PRO A 328 -8.62 -3.64 17.91
N GLN A 329 -9.44 -3.42 18.94
CA GLN A 329 -9.53 -4.32 20.10
C GLN A 329 -10.30 -5.60 19.77
N LYS A 330 -11.19 -5.56 18.77
CA LYS A 330 -11.84 -6.76 18.22
C LYS A 330 -10.83 -7.83 17.79
N TYR A 331 -9.69 -7.41 17.24
CA TYR A 331 -8.58 -8.28 16.84
C TYR A 331 -7.45 -8.26 17.88
N GLY A 332 -7.84 -8.15 19.15
CA GLY A 332 -6.96 -7.99 20.29
C GLY A 332 -6.41 -9.29 20.88
N LEU A 333 -5.88 -9.20 22.10
CA LEU A 333 -5.21 -10.32 22.78
C LEU A 333 -6.08 -11.58 22.91
N GLU A 334 -7.38 -11.43 23.19
CA GLU A 334 -8.31 -12.56 23.28
C GLU A 334 -8.48 -13.27 21.95
N PHE A 335 -8.63 -12.50 20.86
CA PHE A 335 -8.70 -13.04 19.50
C PHE A 335 -7.42 -13.81 19.15
N ILE A 336 -6.25 -13.21 19.41
CA ILE A 336 -4.94 -13.83 19.16
C ILE A 336 -4.83 -15.16 19.91
N LYS A 337 -5.09 -15.17 21.22
CA LYS A 337 -5.04 -16.37 22.06
C LYS A 337 -6.01 -17.44 21.58
N SER A 338 -7.24 -17.06 21.24
CA SER A 338 -8.26 -17.98 20.74
C SER A 338 -7.82 -18.63 19.42
N PHE A 339 -7.32 -17.83 18.47
CA PHE A 339 -6.82 -18.33 17.19
C PHE A 339 -5.65 -19.31 17.38
N MET A 340 -4.67 -18.93 18.22
CA MET A 340 -3.51 -19.78 18.51
C MET A 340 -3.91 -21.08 19.21
N ALA A 341 -4.85 -21.05 20.15
CA ALA A 341 -5.31 -22.24 20.84
C ALA A 341 -6.04 -23.22 19.91
N GLU A 342 -6.86 -22.70 18.98
CA GLU A 342 -7.63 -23.51 18.04
C GLU A 342 -6.75 -24.10 16.93
N THR A 343 -5.81 -23.31 16.40
CA THR A 343 -5.07 -23.68 15.18
C THR A 343 -3.63 -24.06 15.43
N GLY A 344 -3.03 -23.68 16.56
CA GLY A 344 -1.58 -23.74 16.80
C GLY A 344 -0.76 -22.86 15.85
N GLY A 345 -1.39 -21.96 15.08
CA GLY A 345 -0.73 -21.02 14.17
C GLY A 345 -0.78 -19.58 14.67
N PHE A 346 -0.07 -18.69 13.97
CA PHE A 346 0.03 -17.27 14.31
C PHE A 346 -0.84 -16.42 13.38
N PRO A 347 -1.84 -15.69 13.90
CA PRO A 347 -2.66 -14.80 13.08
C PRO A 347 -1.95 -13.47 12.82
N HIS A 348 -2.12 -12.96 11.61
CA HIS A 348 -1.64 -11.66 11.15
C HIS A 348 -2.74 -10.95 10.37
N LEU A 349 -2.72 -9.63 10.45
CA LEU A 349 -3.57 -8.74 9.68
C LEU A 349 -2.66 -7.70 9.05
N LEU A 350 -2.59 -7.67 7.72
CA LEU A 350 -1.71 -6.81 6.94
C LEU A 350 -2.52 -6.14 5.83
N ASP A 351 -2.10 -4.95 5.41
CA ASP A 351 -2.38 -4.45 4.07
C ASP A 351 -1.18 -4.67 3.15
N ILE A 352 -1.27 -4.18 1.90
CA ILE A 352 -0.18 -4.32 0.91
C ILE A 352 1.09 -3.59 1.34
N SER A 353 0.97 -2.44 2.02
CA SER A 353 2.12 -1.68 2.50
C SER A 353 2.86 -2.44 3.61
N GLU A 354 2.13 -3.03 4.55
CA GLU A 354 2.71 -3.87 5.61
C GLU A 354 3.29 -5.18 5.05
N LEU A 355 2.64 -5.81 4.07
CA LEU A 355 3.21 -6.99 3.41
C LEU A 355 4.55 -6.65 2.71
N LEU A 356 4.60 -5.53 1.98
CA LEU A 356 5.83 -5.03 1.37
C LEU A 356 6.92 -4.82 2.44
N ARG A 357 6.60 -4.16 3.56
CA ARG A 357 7.57 -3.91 4.65
C ARG A 357 8.10 -5.20 5.26
N VAL A 358 7.24 -6.20 5.47
CA VAL A 358 7.64 -7.52 5.98
C VAL A 358 8.57 -8.24 5.00
N VAL A 359 8.26 -8.20 3.70
CA VAL A 359 9.10 -8.79 2.64
C VAL A 359 10.44 -8.06 2.56
N GLN A 360 10.45 -6.73 2.50
CA GLN A 360 11.68 -5.93 2.47
C GLN A 360 12.55 -6.20 3.71
N ALA A 361 11.94 -6.28 4.90
CA ALA A 361 12.64 -6.63 6.12
C ALA A 361 13.32 -8.01 5.99
N ALA A 362 12.61 -9.00 5.46
CA ALA A 362 13.16 -10.33 5.22
C ALA A 362 14.33 -10.33 4.24
N GLU A 363 14.21 -9.62 3.11
CA GLU A 363 15.28 -9.48 2.11
C GLU A 363 16.51 -8.77 2.69
N MET A 364 16.32 -7.68 3.44
CA MET A 364 17.42 -6.95 4.10
C MET A 364 18.13 -7.78 5.16
N MET A 365 17.38 -8.59 5.93
CA MET A 365 17.94 -9.50 6.93
C MET A 365 18.73 -10.64 6.26
N ALA A 366 18.18 -11.23 5.21
CA ALA A 366 18.86 -12.28 4.45
C ALA A 366 20.14 -11.76 3.79
N ALA A 367 20.11 -10.55 3.19
CA ALA A 367 21.28 -9.93 2.58
C ALA A 367 22.44 -9.62 3.55
N ARG A 368 22.13 -9.49 4.85
CA ARG A 368 23.14 -9.29 5.92
C ARG A 368 23.58 -10.60 6.58
N GLY A 369 22.85 -11.68 6.38
CA GLY A 369 23.14 -12.99 6.95
C GLY A 369 23.99 -13.86 6.02
N GLU A 370 24.84 -14.72 6.57
CA GLU A 370 25.63 -15.66 5.77
C GLU A 370 24.83 -16.90 5.33
N THR A 371 23.91 -17.35 6.18
CA THR A 371 23.13 -18.60 5.98
C THR A 371 21.61 -18.40 6.02
N THR A 372 21.16 -17.17 6.28
CA THR A 372 19.74 -16.85 6.40
C THR A 372 19.14 -16.63 5.02
N THR A 373 18.18 -17.47 4.63
CA THR A 373 17.42 -17.26 3.40
C THR A 373 16.32 -16.22 3.59
N PRO A 374 15.80 -15.58 2.52
CA PRO A 374 14.66 -14.68 2.61
C PRO A 374 13.43 -15.32 3.27
N MET A 375 13.10 -16.57 2.95
CA MET A 375 12.00 -17.29 3.60
C MET A 375 12.21 -17.50 5.11
N MET A 376 13.44 -17.83 5.54
CA MET A 376 13.77 -17.93 6.97
C MET A 376 13.62 -16.59 7.69
N ALA A 377 14.10 -15.51 7.07
CA ALA A 377 13.98 -14.17 7.61
C ALA A 377 12.51 -13.70 7.66
N PHE A 378 11.71 -14.06 6.66
CA PHE A 378 10.28 -13.76 6.60
C PHE A 378 9.50 -14.44 7.71
N ASP A 379 9.69 -15.74 7.91
CA ASP A 379 9.12 -16.50 9.03
C ASP A 379 9.52 -15.90 10.40
N TYR A 380 10.82 -15.65 10.60
CA TYR A 380 11.31 -15.00 11.81
C TYR A 380 10.66 -13.64 12.04
N TYR A 381 10.57 -12.80 11.01
CA TYR A 381 10.00 -11.46 11.14
C TYR A 381 8.49 -11.51 11.44
N LEU A 382 7.76 -12.48 10.88
CA LEU A 382 6.37 -12.74 11.25
C LEU A 382 6.24 -13.20 12.70
N ILE A 383 7.14 -14.03 13.22
CA ILE A 383 7.17 -14.40 14.64
C ILE A 383 7.39 -13.15 15.52
N GLU A 384 8.35 -12.30 15.17
CA GLU A 384 8.59 -11.04 15.90
C GLU A 384 7.38 -10.09 15.82
N ARG A 385 6.71 -10.02 14.67
CA ARG A 385 5.45 -9.30 14.52
C ARG A 385 4.36 -9.86 15.44
N ALA A 386 4.21 -11.18 15.52
CA ALA A 386 3.21 -11.81 16.41
C ALA A 386 3.48 -11.47 17.88
N LYS A 387 4.75 -11.46 18.31
CA LYS A 387 5.15 -11.02 19.66
C LYS A 387 4.80 -9.55 19.91
N LYS A 388 5.12 -8.67 18.95
CA LYS A 388 4.77 -7.24 19.03
C LYS A 388 3.26 -7.03 19.09
N ALA A 389 2.48 -7.77 18.30
CA ALA A 389 1.03 -7.70 18.30
C ALA A 389 0.43 -8.14 19.64
N ALA A 390 0.95 -9.22 20.23
CA ALA A 390 0.56 -9.67 21.56
C ALA A 390 0.89 -8.62 22.64
N ASN A 391 2.04 -7.97 22.56
CA ASN A 391 2.45 -6.90 23.48
C ASN A 391 1.62 -5.62 23.33
N ALA A 392 1.29 -5.25 22.09
CA ALA A 392 0.41 -4.11 21.78
C ALA A 392 -1.06 -4.40 22.10
N GLY A 393 -1.43 -5.67 22.25
CA GLY A 393 -2.79 -6.10 22.50
C GLY A 393 -3.69 -6.05 21.26
N THR A 394 -3.14 -5.97 20.04
CA THR A 394 -3.89 -5.93 18.77
C THR A 394 -3.06 -6.44 17.59
N LEU A 395 -3.71 -7.06 16.60
CA LEU A 395 -3.10 -7.41 15.30
C LEU A 395 -2.91 -6.20 14.38
N CYS A 396 -3.56 -5.07 14.68
CA CYS A 396 -3.55 -3.84 13.89
C CYS A 396 -2.31 -3.01 14.23
N ILE A 397 -1.13 -3.57 13.91
CA ILE A 397 0.15 -2.93 14.16
C ILE A 397 0.91 -2.75 12.85
N GLU A 398 1.65 -1.66 12.78
CA GLU A 398 2.70 -1.47 11.79
C GLU A 398 4.05 -1.85 12.40
N VAL A 399 4.89 -2.56 11.65
CA VAL A 399 6.24 -2.90 12.12
C VAL A 399 7.29 -2.38 11.15
N LEU A 400 8.17 -1.52 11.67
CA LEU A 400 9.33 -1.02 10.95
C LEU A 400 10.59 -1.75 11.43
N LEU A 401 11.34 -2.33 10.48
CA LEU A 401 12.69 -2.83 10.74
C LEU A 401 13.63 -1.64 10.92
N ARG A 402 14.43 -1.65 11.99
CA ARG A 402 15.53 -0.70 12.19
C ARG A 402 16.76 -1.49 12.56
N PHE A 403 17.81 -1.35 11.75
CA PHE A 403 19.14 -1.79 12.15
C PHE A 403 19.74 -0.74 13.07
N VAL A 404 20.26 -1.18 14.21
CA VAL A 404 21.12 -0.34 15.05
C VAL A 404 22.52 -0.51 14.48
N GLU A 405 23.14 0.58 14.04
CA GLU A 405 24.57 0.57 13.73
C GLU A 405 25.31 0.43 15.07
N GLU A 406 26.13 -0.61 15.22
CA GLU A 406 27.04 -0.78 16.35
C GLU A 406 28.32 0.03 16.18
#